data_AF-A0A517SGC3-F1
#
_entry.id   AF-A0A517SGC3-F1
#
_cell.length_a   1.000
_cell.length_b   1.000
_cell.length_c   1.000
_cell.angle_alpha   90.00
_cell.angle_beta   90.00
_cell.angle_gamma   90.00
#
_symmetry.space_group_name_H-M   'P 1'
#
loop_
_entity.id
_entity.type
_entity.pdbx_description
1 polymer ?
#
loop_
_entity_poly.entity_id
_entity_poly.type
_entity_poly.pdbx_seq_one_letter_code
_entity_poly.pdbx_strand_id
1 'polypeptide(L)'
;MEHPDKELIALGVRQPWAELILRGIKTIEVRSLPTNVRGPIYLYSSKKLAETPAAEAAAARHGIETIALPRGLLVGTIDIVGCESCRPSDAEAACLTPQIIAGKLGWRLEKPHRLATPLPVRFLPYGVWFYPFRRKGG
;
A
#
# COMPACT_ATOMS: atom_id res chain seq x y z
N MET A 1 -5.92 -17.85 -2.24
CA MET A 1 -6.94 -17.13 -1.46
C MET A 1 -8.08 -16.81 -2.42
N GLU A 2 -9.33 -16.99 -2.00
CA GLU A 2 -10.50 -16.59 -2.79
C GLU A 2 -10.90 -15.16 -2.44
N HIS A 3 -11.48 -14.44 -3.40
CA HIS A 3 -11.89 -13.06 -3.23
C HIS A 3 -13.33 -12.86 -3.71
N PRO A 4 -14.14 -12.04 -3.01
CA PRO A 4 -13.79 -11.22 -1.85
C PRO A 4 -13.72 -12.01 -0.52
N ASP A 5 -12.67 -11.78 0.27
CA ASP A 5 -12.56 -12.26 1.64
C ASP A 5 -13.08 -11.19 2.60
N LYS A 6 -14.09 -11.55 3.41
CA LYS A 6 -14.76 -10.60 4.32
C LYS A 6 -13.93 -10.26 5.55
N GLU A 7 -13.00 -11.13 5.94
CA GLU A 7 -12.19 -10.99 7.13
C GLU A 7 -10.89 -10.24 6.86
N LEU A 8 -10.47 -10.11 5.60
CA LEU A 8 -9.28 -9.34 5.25
C LEU A 8 -9.49 -7.84 5.46
N ILE A 9 -8.56 -7.22 6.19
CA ILE A 9 -8.47 -5.77 6.32
C ILE A 9 -7.75 -5.18 5.10
N ALA A 10 -8.07 -3.95 4.73
CA ALA A 10 -7.46 -3.22 3.63
C ALA A 10 -6.62 -2.04 4.12
N LEU A 11 -5.48 -1.82 3.46
CA LEU A 11 -4.63 -0.65 3.61
C LEU A 11 -4.85 0.33 2.46
N GLY A 12 -5.20 1.57 2.78
CA GLY A 12 -5.26 2.66 1.81
C GLY A 12 -3.87 3.18 1.42
N VAL A 13 -3.53 3.01 0.15
CA VAL A 13 -2.26 3.48 -0.45
C VAL A 13 -2.55 4.32 -1.69
N ARG A 14 -1.90 5.47 -1.85
CA ARG A 14 -2.06 6.32 -3.04
C ARG A 14 -1.19 5.81 -4.18
N GLN A 15 -1.60 6.05 -5.43
CA GLN A 15 -0.72 5.85 -6.58
C GLN A 15 0.39 6.91 -6.60
N PRO A 16 1.62 6.59 -7.05
CA PRO A 16 2.07 5.33 -7.67
C PRO A 16 2.47 4.23 -6.67
N TRP A 17 2.44 4.49 -5.37
CA TRP A 17 2.99 3.57 -4.37
C TRP A 17 2.30 2.21 -4.37
N ALA A 18 0.97 2.18 -4.55
CA ALA A 18 0.24 0.92 -4.64
C ALA A 18 0.72 0.06 -5.82
N GLU A 19 0.93 0.68 -6.99
CA GLU A 19 1.49 0.01 -8.16
C GLU A 19 2.92 -0.50 -7.93
N LEU A 20 3.77 0.30 -7.29
CA LEU A 20 5.14 -0.11 -6.97
C LEU A 20 5.19 -1.29 -5.98
N ILE A 21 4.26 -1.34 -5.03
CA ILE A 21 4.10 -2.49 -4.12
C ILE A 21 3.70 -3.73 -4.93
N LEU A 22 2.70 -3.62 -5.81
CA LEU A 22 2.24 -4.76 -6.62
C LEU A 22 3.28 -5.25 -7.64
N ARG A 23 4.20 -4.40 -8.07
CA ARG A 23 5.36 -4.78 -8.89
C ARG A 23 6.49 -5.42 -8.08
N GLY A 24 6.39 -5.46 -6.75
CA GLY A 24 7.45 -5.93 -5.87
C GLY A 24 8.66 -5.01 -5.78
N ILE A 25 8.56 -3.78 -6.30
CA ILE A 25 9.65 -2.79 -6.30
C ILE A 25 9.71 -2.09 -4.94
N LYS A 26 8.55 -1.68 -4.41
CA LYS A 26 8.42 -1.10 -3.07
C LYS A 26 8.07 -2.20 -2.08
N THR A 27 9.05 -2.64 -1.30
CA THR A 27 8.89 -3.70 -0.29
C THR A 27 8.82 -3.14 1.14
N ILE A 28 8.91 -1.82 1.30
CA ILE A 28 8.72 -1.14 2.59
C ILE A 28 7.69 -0.03 2.45
N GLU A 29 6.62 -0.09 3.22
CA GLU A 29 5.67 1.01 3.37
C GLU A 29 6.08 1.91 4.54
N VAL A 30 6.23 3.22 4.29
CA VAL A 30 6.76 4.18 5.28
C VAL A 30 5.61 4.97 5.90
N ARG A 31 5.49 4.93 7.23
CA ARG A 31 4.42 5.61 7.99
C ARG A 31 4.98 6.26 9.25
N SER A 32 4.22 7.20 9.81
CA SER A 32 4.53 7.83 11.10
C SER A 32 4.06 7.01 12.31
N LEU A 33 3.15 6.06 12.10
CA LEU A 33 2.57 5.23 13.14
C LEU A 33 2.95 3.76 12.94
N PRO A 34 3.13 2.99 14.02
CA PRO A 34 3.38 1.56 13.93
C PRO A 34 2.10 0.81 13.53
N THR A 35 2.26 -0.46 13.15
CA THR A 35 1.14 -1.40 12.99
C THR A 35 1.45 -2.74 13.64
N ASN A 36 0.44 -3.31 14.30
CA ASN A 36 0.46 -4.68 14.81
C ASN A 36 -0.16 -5.68 13.82
N VAL A 37 -0.68 -5.23 12.68
CA VAL A 37 -1.21 -6.10 11.62
C VAL A 37 -0.09 -6.96 11.06
N ARG A 38 -0.32 -8.27 10.94
CA ARG A 38 0.59 -9.24 10.34
C ARG A 38 -0.19 -10.19 9.44
N GLY A 39 0.46 -10.68 8.39
CA GLY A 39 -0.15 -11.54 7.38
C GLY A 39 -0.85 -10.76 6.27
N PRO A 40 -1.73 -11.42 5.51
CA PRO A 40 -2.29 -10.89 4.28
C PRO A 40 -3.28 -9.76 4.54
N ILE A 41 -3.16 -8.70 3.75
CA ILE A 41 -4.09 -7.59 3.70
C ILE A 41 -4.48 -7.30 2.26
N TYR A 42 -5.62 -6.64 2.08
CA TYR A 42 -5.93 -6.01 0.82
C TYR A 42 -5.15 -4.72 0.61
N LEU A 43 -4.75 -4.46 -0.63
CA LEU A 43 -4.19 -3.18 -1.07
C LEU A 43 -5.29 -2.38 -1.77
N TYR A 44 -5.74 -1.30 -1.14
CA TYR A 44 -6.71 -0.37 -1.72
C TYR A 44 -6.00 0.81 -2.35
N SER A 45 -6.15 0.99 -3.66
CA SER A 45 -5.66 2.19 -4.34
C SER A 45 -6.58 3.36 -4.01
N SER A 46 -6.03 4.36 -3.33
CA SER A 46 -6.81 5.53 -2.90
C SER A 46 -7.34 6.32 -4.09
N LYS A 47 -8.46 7.03 -3.91
CA LYS A 47 -9.07 7.85 -4.96
C LYS A 47 -8.17 9.01 -5.43
N LYS A 48 -7.41 9.59 -4.50
CA LYS A 48 -6.45 10.67 -4.75
C LYS A 48 -5.06 10.12 -5.04
N LEU A 49 -4.35 10.76 -5.95
CA LEU A 49 -2.94 10.49 -6.24
C LEU A 49 -2.03 11.04 -5.12
N ALA A 50 -0.82 10.51 -5.03
CA ALA A 50 0.23 11.14 -4.25
C ALA A 50 0.79 12.33 -5.05
N GLU A 51 0.72 13.52 -4.46
CA GLU A 51 1.11 14.79 -5.10
C GLU A 51 2.47 15.27 -4.55
N THR A 52 3.37 14.33 -4.25
CA THR A 52 4.71 14.66 -3.73
C THR A 52 5.77 14.53 -4.82
N PRO A 53 6.85 15.33 -4.79
CA PRO A 53 7.94 15.20 -5.77
C PRO A 53 8.54 13.78 -5.80
N ALA A 54 8.60 13.11 -4.65
CA ALA A 54 9.06 11.72 -4.58
C ALA A 54 8.14 10.74 -5.31
N ALA A 55 6.83 10.96 -5.28
CA ALA A 55 5.86 10.15 -6.01
C ALA A 55 6.00 10.35 -7.53
N GLU A 56 6.13 11.61 -7.97
CA GLU A 56 6.34 11.93 -9.39
C GLU A 56 7.65 11.33 -9.91
N ALA A 57 8.75 11.49 -9.16
CA ALA A 57 10.04 10.90 -9.51
C ALA A 57 10.00 9.37 -9.56
N ALA A 58 9.32 8.73 -8.59
CA ALA A 58 9.16 7.28 -8.59
C ALA A 58 8.30 6.78 -9.76
N ALA A 59 7.24 7.50 -10.10
CA ALA A 59 6.41 7.18 -11.27
C ALA A 59 7.22 7.27 -12.57
N ALA A 60 7.96 8.38 -12.77
CA ALA A 60 8.81 8.57 -13.94
C ALA A 60 9.91 7.51 -14.03
N ARG A 61 10.62 7.24 -12.93
CA ARG A 61 11.70 6.23 -12.86
C ARG A 61 11.23 4.84 -13.26
N HIS A 62 9.97 4.49 -12.99
CA HIS A 62 9.42 3.17 -13.25
C HIS A 62 8.39 3.13 -14.40
N GLY A 63 8.31 4.19 -15.21
CA GLY A 63 7.40 4.27 -16.36
C GLY A 63 5.93 4.07 -15.98
N ILE A 64 5.49 4.66 -14.87
CA ILE A 64 4.11 4.53 -14.37
C ILE A 64 3.29 5.74 -14.82
N GLU A 65 2.31 5.50 -15.68
CA GLU A 65 1.26 6.46 -15.98
C GLU A 65 0.17 6.40 -14.91
N THR A 66 0.29 7.23 -13.87
CA THR A 66 -0.57 7.15 -12.68
C THR A 66 -2.05 7.42 -12.96
N ILE A 67 -2.37 8.21 -13.98
CA ILE A 67 -3.75 8.56 -14.34
C ILE A 67 -4.50 7.37 -14.93
N ALA A 68 -3.80 6.44 -15.61
CA ALA A 68 -4.35 5.23 -16.20
C ALA A 68 -4.57 4.12 -15.16
N LEU A 69 -4.02 4.24 -13.96
CA LEU A 69 -4.13 3.22 -12.92
C LEU A 69 -5.51 3.23 -12.23
N PRO A 70 -6.01 2.06 -11.80
CA PRO A 70 -7.23 1.97 -11.02
C PRO A 70 -7.11 2.73 -9.70
N ARG A 71 -8.17 3.45 -9.35
CA ARG A 71 -8.31 4.26 -8.13
C ARG A 71 -9.65 4.03 -7.49
N GLY A 72 -9.69 4.04 -6.16
CA GLY A 72 -10.91 3.77 -5.40
C GLY A 72 -11.32 2.30 -5.39
N LEU A 73 -10.36 1.39 -5.62
CA LEU A 73 -10.61 -0.04 -5.78
C LEU A 73 -9.55 -0.85 -5.00
N LEU A 74 -9.90 -2.08 -4.62
CA LEU A 74 -8.91 -3.08 -4.23
C LEU A 74 -8.18 -3.56 -5.47
N VAL A 75 -6.85 -3.48 -5.46
CA VAL A 75 -6.02 -3.78 -6.64
C VAL A 75 -5.16 -5.04 -6.47
N GLY A 76 -5.08 -5.56 -5.25
CA GLY A 76 -4.22 -6.68 -4.90
C GLY A 76 -4.28 -7.03 -3.43
N THR A 77 -3.44 -7.99 -3.04
CA THR A 77 -3.11 -8.31 -1.66
C THR A 77 -1.59 -8.25 -1.46
N ILE A 78 -1.18 -8.12 -0.20
CA ILE A 78 0.21 -8.08 0.24
C ILE A 78 0.30 -8.61 1.68
N ASP A 79 1.37 -9.30 2.05
CA ASP A 79 1.63 -9.70 3.43
C ASP A 79 2.40 -8.59 4.17
N ILE A 80 1.95 -8.20 5.36
CA ILE A 80 2.80 -7.45 6.31
C ILE A 80 3.54 -8.44 7.19
N VAL A 81 4.87 -8.43 7.11
CA VAL A 81 5.72 -9.38 7.85
C VAL A 81 6.48 -8.72 9.00
N GLY A 82 6.58 -7.41 9.03
CA GLY A 82 7.33 -6.67 10.06
C GLY A 82 7.00 -5.19 10.13
N CYS A 83 7.37 -4.54 11.24
CA CYS A 83 7.25 -3.10 11.43
C CYS A 83 8.41 -2.63 12.33
N GLU A 84 9.32 -1.83 11.78
CA GLU A 84 10.58 -1.44 12.42
C GLU A 84 10.89 0.04 12.14
N SER A 85 11.80 0.64 12.91
CA SER A 85 12.34 1.96 12.57
C SER A 85 13.12 1.91 11.27
N CYS A 86 12.81 2.83 10.36
CA CYS A 86 13.52 2.97 9.09
C CYS A 86 15.00 3.29 9.35
N ARG A 87 15.87 2.64 8.58
CA ARG A 87 17.30 2.92 8.47
C ARG A 87 17.58 3.62 7.14
N PRO A 88 18.67 4.40 7.00
CA PRO A 88 19.04 4.98 5.71
C PRO A 88 19.13 3.96 4.56
N SER A 89 19.56 2.73 4.87
CA SER A 89 19.63 1.61 3.91
C SER A 89 18.27 1.14 3.38
N ASP A 90 17.16 1.48 4.03
CA ASP A 90 15.81 1.10 3.61
C ASP A 90 15.27 2.00 2.49
N ALA A 91 15.95 3.09 2.16
CA ALA A 91 15.48 4.12 1.23
C ALA A 91 15.11 3.56 -0.16
N GLU A 92 15.97 2.71 -0.73
CA GLU A 92 15.74 2.10 -2.03
C GLU A 92 14.49 1.20 -2.01
N ALA A 93 14.39 0.30 -1.02
CA ALA A 93 13.26 -0.61 -0.85
C ALA A 93 11.94 0.11 -0.50
N ALA A 94 12.03 1.33 0.03
CA ALA A 94 10.89 2.22 0.23
C ALA A 94 10.56 3.09 -0.99
N CYS A 95 11.41 3.09 -2.04
CA CYS A 95 11.36 4.01 -3.18
C CYS A 95 11.36 5.50 -2.76
N LEU A 96 12.12 5.83 -1.73
CA LEU A 96 12.24 7.16 -1.14
C LEU A 96 13.72 7.51 -0.91
N THR A 97 14.00 8.72 -0.43
CA THR A 97 15.35 9.10 -0.02
C THR A 97 15.57 8.84 1.47
N PRO A 98 16.84 8.66 1.93
CA PRO A 98 17.15 8.54 3.36
C PRO A 98 16.56 9.68 4.21
N GLN A 99 16.51 10.90 3.67
CA GLN A 99 16.00 12.07 4.37
C GLN A 99 14.49 11.98 4.60
N ILE A 100 13.72 11.44 3.64
CA ILE A 100 12.26 11.30 3.77
C ILE A 100 11.90 10.23 4.81
N ILE A 101 12.67 9.15 4.88
CA ILE A 101 12.38 8.03 5.78
C ILE A 101 12.96 8.21 7.19
N ALA A 102 13.79 9.22 7.42
CA ALA A 102 14.40 9.50 8.72
C ALA A 102 13.32 9.69 9.81
N GLY A 103 13.47 8.97 10.93
CA GLY A 103 12.53 9.01 12.05
C GLY A 103 11.15 8.42 11.75
N LYS A 104 10.98 7.71 10.64
CA LYS A 104 9.74 7.01 10.28
C LYS A 104 9.82 5.51 10.59
N LEU A 105 8.67 4.86 10.53
CA LEU A 105 8.54 3.42 10.67
C LEU A 105 8.32 2.79 9.28
N GLY A 106 9.02 1.70 9.02
CA GLY A 106 8.92 0.90 7.81
C GLY A 106 8.16 -0.39 8.08
N TRP A 107 7.06 -0.59 7.36
CA TRP A 107 6.29 -1.82 7.38
C TRP A 107 6.80 -2.71 6.24
N ARG A 108 7.33 -3.89 6.58
CA ARG A 108 7.91 -4.84 5.62
C ARG A 108 6.78 -5.56 4.89
N LEU A 109 6.87 -5.56 3.56
CA LEU A 109 5.85 -6.07 2.64
C LEU A 109 6.41 -7.24 1.83
N GLU A 110 5.66 -8.33 1.77
CA GLU A 110 6.02 -9.52 1.00
C GLU A 110 4.83 -10.10 0.23
N LYS A 111 5.12 -10.96 -0.76
CA LYS A 111 4.12 -11.68 -1.56
C LYS A 111 3.03 -10.79 -2.17
N PRO A 112 3.42 -9.74 -2.94
CA PRO A 112 2.42 -8.96 -3.67
C PRO A 112 1.66 -9.85 -4.64
N HIS A 113 0.34 -9.81 -4.58
CA HIS A 113 -0.52 -10.51 -5.52
C HIS A 113 -1.52 -9.54 -6.13
N ARG A 114 -1.39 -9.27 -7.44
CA ARG A 114 -2.32 -8.42 -8.18
C ARG A 114 -3.61 -9.17 -8.46
N LEU A 115 -4.75 -8.52 -8.21
CA LEU A 115 -6.05 -9.05 -8.62
C LEU A 115 -6.18 -8.96 -10.14
N ALA A 116 -6.63 -10.04 -10.78
CA ALA A 116 -6.92 -10.05 -12.21
C ALA A 116 -7.96 -8.98 -12.61
N THR A 117 -8.91 -8.70 -11.71
CA THR A 117 -9.87 -7.59 -11.85
C THR A 117 -9.94 -6.83 -10.53
N PRO A 118 -9.71 -5.51 -10.53
CA PRO A 118 -9.86 -4.70 -9.32
C PRO A 118 -11.28 -4.79 -8.75
N LEU A 119 -11.41 -4.84 -7.42
CA LEU A 119 -12.70 -5.03 -6.76
C LEU A 119 -13.20 -3.72 -6.14
N PRO A 120 -14.49 -3.39 -6.27
CA PRO A 120 -15.10 -2.31 -5.50
C PRO A 120 -15.19 -2.68 -4.02
N VAL A 121 -15.19 -1.67 -3.15
CA VAL A 121 -15.39 -1.85 -1.70
C VAL A 121 -16.85 -1.60 -1.34
N ARG A 122 -17.39 -2.37 -0.39
CA ARG A 122 -18.75 -2.16 0.15
C ARG A 122 -18.77 -1.08 1.23
N PHE A 123 -17.70 -1.01 2.03
CA PHE A 123 -17.53 0.00 3.06
C PHE A 123 -16.29 0.84 2.77
N LEU A 124 -16.47 2.16 2.75
CA LEU A 124 -15.38 3.10 2.44
C LEU A 124 -14.38 3.21 3.60
N PRO A 125 -13.12 3.56 3.29
CA PRO A 125 -12.13 3.84 4.33
C PRO A 125 -12.53 5.05 5.18
N TYR A 126 -12.61 4.84 6.50
CA TYR A 126 -12.69 5.91 7.51
C TYR A 126 -11.31 6.23 8.12
N GLY A 127 -10.24 5.80 7.46
CA GLY A 127 -8.85 5.92 7.91
C GLY A 127 -7.91 5.09 7.03
N VAL A 128 -6.70 4.84 7.54
CA VAL A 128 -5.66 4.05 6.84
C VAL A 128 -6.07 2.57 6.72
N TRP A 129 -6.74 2.05 7.76
CA TRP A 129 -7.20 0.66 7.86
C TRP A 129 -8.73 0.59 7.85
N PHE A 130 -9.28 -0.35 7.10
CA PHE A 130 -10.72 -0.59 7.06
C PHE A 130 -11.05 -2.00 6.58
N TYR A 131 -12.24 -2.50 6.92
CA TYR A 131 -12.75 -3.75 6.36
C TYR A 131 -13.60 -3.42 5.11
N PRO A 132 -13.22 -3.87 3.90
CA PRO A 132 -13.91 -3.51 2.68
C PRO A 132 -15.27 -4.20 2.52
N PHE A 133 -15.48 -5.36 3.16
CA PHE A 133 -16.65 -6.21 2.96
C PHE A 133 -17.44 -6.54 4.24
N ARG A 134 -17.03 -6.02 5.41
CA ARG A 134 -17.80 -6.08 6.66
C ARG A 134 -17.68 -4.78 7.47
N ARG A 135 -18.63 -4.55 8.38
CA ARG A 135 -18.55 -3.45 9.35
C ARG A 135 -17.61 -3.84 10.50
N LYS A 136 -16.89 -2.88 11.06
CA LYS A 136 -16.04 -3.11 12.23
C LYS A 136 -16.96 -3.34 13.45
N GLY A 137 -16.94 -4.53 14.03
CA GLY A 137 -17.72 -4.87 15.24
C GLY A 137 -19.08 -5.52 15.01
N GLY A 138 -19.27 -6.20 13.87
CA GLY A 138 -20.45 -7.03 13.61
C GLY A 138 -20.07 -8.34 12.93
#